data_AF-A0AAD4VZ05-F1
#
_entry.id   AF-A0AAD4VZ05-F1
#
_cell.length_a   1.000
_cell.length_b   1.000
_cell.length_c   1.000
_cell.angle_alpha   90.00
_cell.angle_beta   90.00
_cell.angle_gamma   90.00
#
_symmetry.space_group_name_H-M   'P 1'
#
loop_
_entity.id
_entity.type
_entity.pdbx_description
1 polymer ?
#
loop_
_entity_poly.entity_id
_entity_poly.type
_entity_poly.pdbx_seq_one_letter_code
_entity_poly.pdbx_strand_id
1 'polypeptide(L)'
;MPGISPDIISHRLSVNPAVRPVRQKRRAYDPERYEAMKAEVDRLSSIRFIREVDYPTWLANVVMVRKPRKGWRMCVDYTNLNRACPKDSFPLPRIDQLVDATAGHALLSFMDAYSGYNQIFMHPEDQAHTSFITDRGLYCYKVMPFGLKNAGATYQRLVNHLFAPLIGNTMEVYVDDMLVKSRTADQHIPNLSAMFIILKQYKMRLNPTKCAFGVASGKFLGFMISQRGIEANPEKIQAILDMTIPKTVKDIQSLTGRVAALTRFISKATDRCAPFFKAFKGTKRNITWTAECETAFSELKEYMGRAPLLSTPEHGDILVVYLSVSASAVSSVLIRSKDNAEHPVHYGCGAGLVLVSPDKVALEYALRFNFQASNNEAEYEALLAGLRLAKEMDARQIQIFSDSQLVVHQVNQDFTAKDASMTAYLQHARHLLATFQAHSIKQVPRSENSHADALASLPYLRCLTPEEGHYVLREIHEGICGNHSGARSLAHKAIRQGYFWPSLHTDAQAFTQKCDKCQRFANIPQLPAEPLTAMVSPWPFAQWGLDLIGPMPEGKGQVKYAVVAVDYFTKWAEAEALATITAARIESFVWQNIPILSPMARSKP
;
A
#
# COMPACT_ATOMS: atom_id res chain seq x y z
N MET A 1 21.09 28.52 -4.06
CA MET A 1 20.89 27.49 -5.10
C MET A 1 19.46 27.58 -5.60
N PRO A 2 19.18 27.56 -6.92
CA PRO A 2 17.80 27.49 -7.40
C PRO A 2 17.25 26.08 -7.12
N GLY A 3 16.19 25.99 -6.33
CA GLY A 3 15.40 24.78 -6.15
C GLY A 3 14.40 24.60 -7.29
N ILE A 4 13.48 23.65 -7.13
CA ILE A 4 12.37 23.42 -8.05
C ILE A 4 11.41 24.63 -7.97
N SER A 5 10.83 25.05 -9.10
CA SER A 5 9.95 26.23 -9.10
C SER A 5 8.78 26.03 -8.12
N PRO A 6 8.45 27.04 -7.26
CA PRO A 6 7.26 27.01 -6.42
C PRO A 6 5.95 26.81 -7.20
N ASP A 7 5.93 27.16 -8.51
CA ASP A 7 4.78 26.97 -9.40
C ASP A 7 4.50 25.50 -9.69
N ILE A 8 5.52 24.64 -9.63
CA ILE A 8 5.37 23.20 -9.82
C ILE A 8 4.86 22.58 -8.53
N ILE A 9 5.55 22.87 -7.41
CA ILE A 9 5.15 22.41 -6.09
C ILE A 9 5.72 23.31 -4.99
N SER A 10 4.93 23.51 -3.95
CA SER A 10 5.39 24.09 -2.69
C SER A 10 4.84 23.29 -1.51
N HIS A 11 5.63 23.20 -0.44
CA HIS A 11 5.20 22.52 0.78
C HIS A 11 4.29 23.42 1.61
N ARG A 12 3.11 22.90 1.95
CA ARG A 12 2.13 23.55 2.82
C ARG A 12 1.95 22.73 4.09
N LEU A 13 1.90 23.39 5.24
CA LEU A 13 1.70 22.74 6.54
C LEU A 13 0.22 22.51 6.83
N SER A 14 -0.65 23.39 6.32
CA SER A 14 -2.09 23.39 6.61
C SER A 14 -2.37 23.34 8.11
N VAL A 15 -1.66 24.16 8.90
CA VAL A 15 -1.74 24.17 10.36
C VAL A 15 -3.19 24.42 10.78
N ASN A 16 -3.75 23.57 11.64
CA ASN A 16 -5.12 23.74 12.13
C ASN A 16 -5.23 25.05 12.95
N PRO A 17 -6.04 26.04 12.52
CA PRO A 17 -6.17 27.31 13.22
C PRO A 17 -6.70 27.19 14.66
N ALA A 18 -7.42 26.11 14.96
CA ALA A 18 -7.94 25.85 16.30
C ALA A 18 -6.85 25.43 17.31
N VAL A 19 -5.67 25.00 16.84
CA VAL A 19 -4.59 24.55 17.71
C VAL A 19 -3.72 25.75 18.11
N ARG A 20 -3.61 25.98 19.42
CA ARG A 20 -2.80 27.08 19.97
C ARG A 20 -1.31 26.90 19.59
N PRO A 21 -0.66 27.94 19.03
CA PRO A 21 0.76 27.91 18.74
C PRO A 21 1.62 27.65 19.98
N VAL A 22 2.66 26.82 19.82
CA VAL A 22 3.57 26.45 20.91
C VAL A 22 4.94 27.07 20.69
N ARG A 23 5.42 27.81 21.70
CA ARG A 23 6.80 28.27 21.79
C ARG A 23 7.56 27.41 22.80
N GLN A 24 8.49 26.59 22.30
CA GLN A 24 9.28 25.73 23.17
C GLN A 24 10.28 26.55 23.99
N LYS A 25 10.54 26.13 25.23
CA LYS A 25 11.62 26.73 26.05
C LYS A 25 12.98 26.40 25.43
N ARG A 26 13.89 27.38 25.40
CA ARG A 26 15.24 27.22 24.87
C ARG A 26 16.00 26.11 25.61
N ARG A 27 16.62 25.20 24.86
CA ARG A 27 17.54 24.19 25.40
C ARG A 27 18.95 24.74 25.51
N ALA A 28 19.67 24.31 26.55
CA ALA A 28 21.09 24.60 26.72
C ALA A 28 21.93 23.49 26.05
N TYR A 29 23.02 23.91 25.40
CA TYR A 29 23.99 23.03 24.75
C TYR A 29 25.40 23.26 25.29
N ASP A 30 26.28 22.29 25.10
CA ASP A 30 27.72 22.47 25.33
C ASP A 30 28.37 23.36 24.23
N PRO A 31 29.55 23.94 24.48
CA PRO A 31 30.21 24.84 23.53
C PRO A 31 30.48 24.20 22.15
N GLU A 32 30.82 22.90 22.11
CA GLU A 32 31.08 22.18 20.84
C GLU A 32 29.83 22.16 19.96
N ARG A 33 28.67 21.88 20.56
CA ARG A 33 27.38 21.88 19.85
C ARG A 33 26.94 23.27 19.42
N TYR A 34 27.22 24.30 20.21
CA TYR A 34 26.91 25.67 19.81
C TYR A 34 27.73 26.11 18.60
N GLU A 35 29.05 25.84 18.57
CA GLU A 35 29.86 26.21 17.42
C GLU A 35 29.43 25.44 16.15
N ALA A 36 29.09 24.16 16.29
CA ALA A 36 28.56 23.37 15.18
C ALA A 36 27.18 23.87 14.70
N MET A 37 26.32 24.35 15.61
CA MET A 37 25.02 24.93 15.27
C MET A 37 25.22 26.24 14.51
N LYS A 38 26.11 27.11 15.01
CA LYS A 38 26.46 28.38 14.38
C LYS A 38 26.98 28.19 12.97
N ALA A 39 27.95 27.29 12.77
CA ALA A 39 28.49 26.99 11.45
C ALA A 39 27.41 26.52 10.46
N GLU A 40 26.44 25.72 10.91
CA GLU A 40 25.34 25.26 10.06
C GLU A 40 24.32 26.36 9.76
N VAL A 41 24.00 27.22 10.72
CA VAL A 41 23.13 28.39 10.53
C VAL A 41 23.75 29.37 9.54
N ASP A 42 25.03 29.69 9.69
CA ASP A 42 25.76 30.57 8.76
C ASP A 42 25.78 29.97 7.33
N ARG A 43 25.98 28.65 7.22
CA ARG A 43 25.89 27.92 5.96
C ARG A 43 24.51 28.03 5.33
N LEU A 44 23.44 27.76 6.09
CA LEU A 44 22.05 27.82 5.58
C LEU A 44 21.62 29.25 5.21
N SER A 45 22.07 30.26 5.96
CA SER A 45 21.83 31.67 5.69
C SER A 45 22.55 32.13 4.42
N SER A 46 23.82 31.75 4.22
CA SER A 46 24.58 32.12 3.02
C SER A 46 23.95 31.60 1.72
N ILE A 47 23.36 30.40 1.75
CA ILE A 47 22.63 29.82 0.62
C ILE A 47 21.16 30.25 0.54
N ARG A 48 20.71 31.11 1.46
CA ARG A 48 19.34 31.67 1.58
C ARG A 48 18.24 30.62 1.81
N PHE A 49 18.57 29.49 2.46
CA PHE A 49 17.58 28.46 2.82
C PHE A 49 16.79 28.81 4.07
N ILE A 50 17.36 29.67 4.92
CA ILE A 50 16.69 30.24 6.09
C ILE A 50 16.68 31.77 5.99
N ARG A 51 15.82 32.40 6.81
CA ARG A 51 15.83 33.84 7.07
C ARG A 51 15.53 34.11 8.53
N GLU A 52 15.95 35.28 9.00
CA GLU A 52 15.51 35.79 10.29
C GLU A 52 14.00 36.05 10.30
N VAL A 53 13.42 35.95 11.49
CA VAL A 53 11.99 36.10 11.72
C VAL A 53 11.73 36.80 13.04
N ASP A 54 10.93 37.85 12.97
CA ASP A 54 10.49 38.60 14.14
C ASP A 54 9.18 38.03 14.68
N TYR A 55 9.05 37.98 16.00
CA TYR A 55 7.84 37.61 16.73
C TYR A 55 7.14 36.31 16.24
N PRO A 56 7.83 35.17 16.04
CA PRO A 56 7.21 33.97 15.51
C PRO A 56 6.17 33.38 16.46
N THR A 57 5.04 32.89 15.92
CA THR A 57 3.97 32.27 16.72
C THR A 57 4.34 30.85 17.16
N TRP A 58 4.89 30.07 16.24
CA TRP A 58 5.46 28.75 16.50
C TRP A 58 6.95 28.86 16.72
N LEU A 59 7.50 28.13 17.70
CA LEU A 59 8.93 28.18 17.93
C LEU A 59 9.48 26.84 18.43
N ALA A 60 10.35 26.22 17.62
CA ALA A 60 10.93 24.90 17.86
C ALA A 60 12.40 24.98 18.31
N ASN A 61 12.86 23.99 19.08
CA ASN A 61 14.27 23.85 19.39
C ASN A 61 15.02 23.12 18.27
N VAL A 62 16.28 23.51 18.06
CA VAL A 62 17.26 22.73 17.34
C VAL A 62 17.72 21.55 18.21
N VAL A 63 18.02 20.41 17.61
CA VAL A 63 18.60 19.20 18.22
C VAL A 63 19.83 18.79 17.42
N MET A 64 20.98 18.71 18.09
CA MET A 64 22.24 18.35 17.45
C MET A 64 22.50 16.85 17.58
N VAL A 65 22.62 16.17 16.44
CA VAL A 65 22.82 14.71 16.36
C VAL A 65 24.19 14.42 15.74
N ARG A 66 24.94 13.47 16.30
CA ARG A 66 26.24 13.05 15.72
C ARG A 66 26.04 12.25 14.44
N LYS A 67 26.80 12.57 13.39
CA LYS A 67 26.88 11.77 12.16
C LYS A 67 27.78 10.54 12.37
N PRO A 68 27.52 9.40 11.70
CA PRO A 68 28.38 8.22 11.79
C PRO A 68 29.83 8.45 11.33
N ARG A 69 30.05 9.34 10.35
CA ARG A 69 31.38 9.64 9.76
C ARG A 69 32.04 10.92 10.32
N LYS A 70 31.89 11.17 11.64
CA LYS A 70 32.27 12.41 12.35
C LYS A 70 31.50 13.66 11.89
N GLY A 71 31.33 14.62 12.80
CA GLY A 71 30.59 15.87 12.59
C GLY A 71 29.15 15.86 13.12
N TRP A 72 28.53 17.04 13.13
CA TRP A 72 27.18 17.25 13.66
C TRP A 72 26.13 17.40 12.55
N ARG A 73 24.89 17.01 12.84
CA ARG A 73 23.70 17.26 12.03
C ARG A 73 22.71 18.07 12.87
N MET A 74 22.31 19.22 12.34
CA MET A 74 21.26 20.05 12.90
C MET A 74 19.90 19.49 12.51
N CYS A 75 19.08 19.12 13.48
CA CYS A 75 17.68 18.75 13.30
C CYS A 75 16.79 19.75 14.04
N VAL A 76 15.55 19.97 13.60
CA VAL A 76 14.60 20.83 14.33
C VAL A 76 13.46 19.97 14.88
N ASP A 77 13.15 20.17 16.16
CA ASP A 77 12.11 19.43 16.88
C ASP A 77 10.72 20.02 16.60
N TYR A 78 10.19 19.70 15.42
CA TYR A 78 8.84 20.09 15.00
C TYR A 78 7.71 19.26 15.64
N THR A 79 7.95 18.53 16.75
CA THR A 79 6.93 17.66 17.37
C THR A 79 5.61 18.39 17.64
N ASN A 80 5.65 19.60 18.20
CA ASN A 80 4.44 20.37 18.48
C ASN A 80 3.76 20.89 17.21
N LEU A 81 4.55 21.36 16.24
CA LEU A 81 4.03 21.83 14.95
C LEU A 81 3.37 20.67 14.18
N ASN A 82 4.01 19.50 14.14
CA ASN A 82 3.51 18.30 13.48
C ASN A 82 2.20 17.77 14.10
N ARG A 83 1.97 17.99 15.40
CA ARG A 83 0.69 17.66 16.06
C ARG A 83 -0.44 18.57 15.58
N ALA A 84 -0.14 19.84 15.29
CA ALA A 84 -1.11 20.80 14.77
C ALA A 84 -1.40 20.64 13.27
N CYS A 85 -0.52 19.95 12.54
CA CYS A 85 -0.69 19.69 11.11
C CYS A 85 -1.54 18.42 10.89
N PRO A 86 -2.62 18.49 10.08
CA PRO A 86 -3.34 17.29 9.65
C PRO A 86 -2.40 16.36 8.89
N LYS A 87 -2.62 15.04 9.01
CA LYS A 87 -1.82 14.06 8.27
C LYS A 87 -2.28 14.06 6.80
N ASP A 88 -1.37 14.27 5.87
CA ASP A 88 -1.64 14.02 4.45
C ASP A 88 -1.68 12.50 4.23
N SER A 89 -2.82 11.98 3.80
CA SER A 89 -3.03 10.55 3.51
C SER A 89 -2.60 10.17 2.08
N PHE A 90 -1.68 10.94 1.49
CA PHE A 90 -1.14 10.63 0.17
C PHE A 90 -0.57 9.19 0.12
N PRO A 91 -0.98 8.36 -0.84
CA PRO A 91 -0.56 6.97 -0.90
C PRO A 91 0.93 6.90 -1.27
N LEU A 92 1.72 6.29 -0.39
CA LEU A 92 3.09 5.93 -0.70
C LEU A 92 3.13 4.52 -1.30
N PRO A 93 3.99 4.27 -2.30
CA PRO A 93 4.18 2.93 -2.85
C PRO A 93 4.61 1.94 -1.76
N ARG A 94 4.20 0.67 -1.91
CA ARG A 94 4.68 -0.39 -1.01
C ARG A 94 6.13 -0.73 -1.35
N ILE A 95 6.99 -0.69 -0.34
CA ILE A 95 8.43 -0.98 -0.49
C ILE A 95 8.64 -2.35 -1.15
N ASP A 96 7.92 -3.38 -0.70
CA ASP A 96 8.03 -4.73 -1.25
C ASP A 96 7.77 -4.77 -2.76
N GLN A 97 6.73 -4.07 -3.23
CA GLN A 97 6.39 -4.03 -4.66
C GLN A 97 7.47 -3.33 -5.49
N LEU A 98 8.06 -2.25 -4.97
CA LEU A 98 9.15 -1.55 -5.65
C LEU A 98 10.41 -2.41 -5.76
N VAL A 99 10.73 -3.13 -4.69
CA VAL A 99 11.89 -4.04 -4.63
C VAL A 99 11.68 -5.21 -5.59
N ASP A 100 10.49 -5.82 -5.59
CA ASP A 100 10.10 -6.91 -6.49
C ASP A 100 10.14 -6.49 -7.96
N ALA A 101 9.64 -5.30 -8.27
CA ALA A 101 9.65 -4.78 -9.64
C ALA A 101 11.08 -4.47 -10.13
N THR A 102 12.05 -4.31 -9.23
CA THR A 102 13.43 -3.95 -9.57
C THR A 102 14.33 -5.17 -9.78
N ALA A 103 14.12 -6.25 -9.03
CA ALA A 103 14.95 -7.44 -9.17
C ALA A 103 14.84 -8.07 -10.56
N GLY A 104 15.90 -8.76 -10.99
CA GLY A 104 15.97 -9.39 -12.33
C GLY A 104 16.49 -8.50 -13.47
N HIS A 105 16.77 -7.22 -13.22
CA HIS A 105 17.30 -6.30 -14.22
C HIS A 105 18.83 -6.40 -14.33
N ALA A 106 19.38 -6.31 -15.54
CA ALA A 106 20.81 -6.44 -15.79
C ALA A 106 21.63 -5.25 -15.27
N LEU A 107 21.10 -4.02 -15.43
CA LEU A 107 21.75 -2.79 -14.96
C LEU A 107 20.80 -1.94 -14.13
N LEU A 108 21.34 -1.40 -13.06
CA LEU A 108 20.68 -0.56 -12.08
C LEU A 108 21.46 0.75 -11.89
N SER A 109 20.74 1.85 -11.73
CA SER A 109 21.32 3.15 -11.38
C SER A 109 20.58 3.75 -10.19
N PHE A 110 21.27 3.84 -9.06
CA PHE A 110 20.75 4.37 -7.80
C PHE A 110 21.09 5.86 -7.69
N MET A 111 20.09 6.69 -7.38
CA MET A 111 20.24 8.13 -7.32
C MET A 111 19.67 8.67 -6.01
N ASP A 112 20.44 9.56 -5.38
CA ASP A 112 20.06 10.30 -4.17
C ASP A 112 19.92 11.77 -4.54
N ALA A 113 18.74 12.35 -4.30
CA ALA A 113 18.53 13.77 -4.51
C ALA A 113 19.37 14.59 -3.53
N TYR A 114 20.07 15.61 -4.02
CA TYR A 114 20.92 16.44 -3.18
C TYR A 114 20.08 17.23 -2.17
N SER A 115 20.17 16.86 -0.89
CA SER A 115 19.33 17.47 0.17
C SER A 115 17.86 17.52 -0.24
N GLY A 116 17.32 16.38 -0.71
CA GLY A 116 16.03 16.22 -1.38
C GLY A 116 14.95 17.22 -0.96
N TYR A 117 14.56 17.22 0.32
CA TYR A 117 13.51 18.12 0.82
C TYR A 117 13.82 19.61 0.65
N ASN A 118 15.07 20.04 0.84
CA ASN A 118 15.47 21.44 0.73
C ASN A 118 15.40 21.99 -0.71
N GLN A 119 15.13 21.15 -1.72
CA GLN A 119 14.91 21.60 -3.10
C GLN A 119 13.47 22.08 -3.33
N ILE A 120 12.53 21.72 -2.45
CA ILE A 120 11.13 22.16 -2.48
C ILE A 120 10.99 23.40 -1.61
N PHE A 121 10.35 24.46 -2.11
CA PHE A 121 10.10 25.66 -1.33
C PHE A 121 8.94 25.47 -0.36
N MET A 122 9.05 26.09 0.82
CA MET A 122 7.91 26.29 1.71
C MET A 122 6.98 27.33 1.11
N HIS A 123 5.68 27.11 1.23
CA HIS A 123 4.69 28.14 0.89
C HIS A 123 4.94 29.41 1.74
N PRO A 124 4.92 30.62 1.15
CA PRO A 124 5.31 31.85 1.84
C PRO A 124 4.63 32.07 3.20
N GLU A 125 3.34 31.77 3.30
CA GLU A 125 2.53 31.90 4.52
C GLU A 125 2.97 30.93 5.63
N ASP A 126 3.42 29.73 5.26
CA ASP A 126 3.80 28.67 6.20
C ASP A 126 5.27 28.76 6.65
N GLN A 127 6.10 29.57 5.98
CA GLN A 127 7.53 29.71 6.32
C GLN A 127 7.72 30.07 7.80
N ALA A 128 7.00 31.07 8.29
CA ALA A 128 7.11 31.54 9.66
C ALA A 128 6.71 30.49 10.71
N HIS A 129 5.91 29.49 10.35
CA HIS A 129 5.56 28.39 11.26
C HIS A 129 6.72 27.42 11.49
N THR A 130 7.69 27.37 10.56
CA THR A 130 8.90 26.54 10.69
C THR A 130 10.00 27.17 11.56
N SER A 131 9.67 28.22 12.31
CA SER A 131 10.65 28.98 13.09
C SER A 131 11.33 28.15 14.19
N PHE A 132 12.63 28.37 14.37
CA PHE A 132 13.46 27.67 15.33
C PHE A 132 14.38 28.61 16.10
N ILE A 133 14.74 28.19 17.31
CA ILE A 133 15.59 28.92 18.25
C ILE A 133 17.04 28.54 18.04
N THR A 134 17.91 29.55 17.96
CA THR A 134 19.37 29.41 18.07
C THR A 134 19.88 30.31 19.20
N ASP A 135 21.17 30.26 19.48
CA ASP A 135 21.83 31.18 20.41
C ASP A 135 22.00 32.61 19.85
N ARG A 136 22.01 32.78 18.53
CA ARG A 136 22.19 34.06 17.84
C ARG A 136 20.89 34.77 17.46
N GLY A 137 19.78 34.05 17.36
CA GLY A 137 18.51 34.61 16.92
C GLY A 137 17.46 33.57 16.57
N LEU A 138 16.36 34.06 16.02
CA LEU A 138 15.24 33.26 15.55
C LEU A 138 15.27 33.21 14.03
N TYR A 139 15.19 32.00 13.48
CA TYR A 139 15.24 31.77 12.04
C TYR A 139 14.08 30.89 11.62
N CYS A 140 13.64 31.02 10.38
CA CYS A 140 12.67 30.13 9.76
C CYS A 140 13.15 29.64 8.39
N TYR A 141 12.65 28.51 7.94
CA TYR A 141 13.03 27.92 6.66
C TYR A 141 12.20 28.47 5.50
N LYS A 142 12.89 28.80 4.40
CA LYS A 142 12.28 29.13 3.10
C LYS A 142 12.07 27.89 2.23
N VAL A 143 12.82 26.84 2.48
CA VAL A 143 12.76 25.54 1.80
C VAL A 143 12.25 24.48 2.76
N MET A 144 11.67 23.39 2.29
CA MET A 144 11.05 22.37 3.14
C MET A 144 12.12 21.68 4.01
N PRO A 145 12.14 21.91 5.34
CA PRO A 145 13.13 21.30 6.21
C PRO A 145 12.80 19.84 6.53
N PHE A 146 13.83 19.10 6.94
CA PHE A 146 13.66 17.79 7.54
C PHE A 146 12.88 17.88 8.86
N GLY A 147 12.11 16.83 9.17
CA GLY A 147 11.37 16.71 10.43
C GLY A 147 9.90 17.13 10.36
N LEU A 148 9.42 17.66 9.24
CA LEU A 148 8.01 17.94 9.01
C LEU A 148 7.23 16.65 8.70
N LYS A 149 6.01 16.54 9.24
CA LYS A 149 5.15 15.35 9.15
C LYS A 149 4.81 14.94 7.72
N ASN A 150 4.52 15.89 6.84
CA ASN A 150 4.02 15.65 5.49
C ASN A 150 5.08 15.87 4.40
N ALA A 151 6.36 16.00 4.77
CA ALA A 151 7.45 16.25 3.81
C ALA A 151 7.57 15.12 2.78
N GLY A 152 7.51 13.86 3.23
CA GLY A 152 7.57 12.69 2.35
C GLY A 152 6.42 12.61 1.34
N ALA A 153 5.19 12.98 1.76
CA ALA A 153 4.04 13.03 0.88
C ALA A 153 4.18 14.11 -0.20
N THR A 154 4.65 15.30 0.17
CA THR A 154 4.91 16.39 -0.79
C THR A 154 5.99 15.99 -1.78
N TYR A 155 7.06 15.36 -1.32
CA TYR A 155 8.13 14.90 -2.18
C TYR A 155 7.67 13.80 -3.13
N GLN A 156 6.89 12.83 -2.65
CA GLN A 156 6.35 11.78 -3.52
C GLN A 156 5.40 12.36 -4.59
N ARG A 157 4.56 13.36 -4.25
CA ARG A 157 3.71 14.07 -5.24
C ARG A 157 4.56 14.71 -6.32
N LEU A 158 5.64 15.40 -5.95
CA LEU A 158 6.57 15.99 -6.90
C LEU A 158 7.13 14.93 -7.85
N VAL A 159 7.73 13.87 -7.31
CA VAL A 159 8.34 12.82 -8.12
C VAL A 159 7.32 12.16 -9.04
N ASN A 160 6.13 11.83 -8.53
CA ASN A 160 5.06 11.24 -9.34
C ASN A 160 4.66 12.16 -10.49
N HIS A 161 4.69 13.48 -10.28
CA HIS A 161 4.43 14.45 -11.34
C HIS A 161 5.59 14.55 -12.35
N LEU A 162 6.84 14.64 -11.88
CA LEU A 162 8.02 14.80 -12.74
C LEU A 162 8.27 13.55 -13.60
N PHE A 163 8.19 12.37 -12.99
CA PHE A 163 8.59 11.09 -13.59
C PHE A 163 7.40 10.20 -13.93
N ALA A 164 6.17 10.75 -14.00
CA ALA A 164 4.97 10.05 -14.44
C ALA A 164 5.18 9.09 -15.65
N PRO A 165 5.89 9.49 -16.73
CA PRO A 165 6.09 8.59 -17.88
C PRO A 165 7.10 7.46 -17.64
N LEU A 166 7.96 7.55 -16.61
CA LEU A 166 9.04 6.59 -16.36
C LEU A 166 8.74 5.64 -15.19
N ILE A 167 7.96 6.08 -14.20
CA ILE A 167 7.64 5.33 -12.98
C ILE A 167 6.92 4.01 -13.31
N GLY A 168 7.35 2.92 -12.67
CA GLY A 168 6.79 1.58 -12.81
C GLY A 168 7.32 0.80 -14.02
N ASN A 169 7.86 1.50 -15.04
CA ASN A 169 8.47 0.86 -16.21
C ASN A 169 10.00 0.84 -16.09
N THR A 170 10.65 1.98 -16.31
CA THR A 170 12.11 2.11 -16.32
C THR A 170 12.66 2.71 -15.03
N MET A 171 11.79 3.25 -14.18
CA MET A 171 12.16 3.93 -12.95
C MET A 171 11.27 3.51 -11.78
N GLU A 172 11.85 3.35 -10.60
CA GLU A 172 11.15 3.19 -9.33
C GLU A 172 11.58 4.28 -8.38
N VAL A 173 10.62 4.87 -7.67
CA VAL A 173 10.92 5.95 -6.72
C VAL A 173 10.13 5.83 -5.45
N TYR A 174 10.83 5.96 -4.34
CA TYR A 174 10.27 6.08 -3.01
C TYR A 174 10.88 7.28 -2.30
N VAL A 175 10.11 8.36 -2.23
CA VAL A 175 10.58 9.64 -1.67
C VAL A 175 11.94 10.01 -2.29
N ASP A 176 13.00 10.17 -1.49
CA ASP A 176 14.32 10.60 -1.95
C ASP A 176 15.12 9.49 -2.68
N ASP A 177 14.73 8.22 -2.52
CA ASP A 177 15.42 7.06 -3.10
C ASP A 177 14.88 6.77 -4.51
N MET A 178 15.66 7.13 -5.53
CA MET A 178 15.32 6.97 -6.94
C MET A 178 16.17 5.89 -7.60
N LEU A 179 15.56 5.08 -8.46
CA LEU A 179 16.22 3.98 -9.14
C LEU A 179 15.79 3.88 -10.59
N VAL A 180 16.76 3.86 -11.52
CA VAL A 180 16.52 3.49 -12.91
C VAL A 180 16.96 2.05 -13.12
N LYS A 181 16.09 1.22 -13.68
CA LYS A 181 16.29 -0.21 -13.93
C LYS A 181 16.19 -0.51 -15.42
N SER A 182 16.99 -1.44 -15.93
CA SER A 182 17.00 -1.79 -17.35
C SER A 182 17.22 -3.28 -17.55
N ARG A 183 16.37 -3.89 -18.39
CA ARG A 183 16.37 -5.35 -18.59
C ARG A 183 17.66 -5.81 -19.28
N THR A 184 18.12 -5.04 -20.26
CA THR A 184 19.39 -5.27 -20.95
C THR A 184 20.33 -4.08 -20.78
N ALA A 185 21.64 -4.32 -20.95
CA ALA A 185 22.65 -3.29 -20.84
C ALA A 185 22.46 -2.16 -21.86
N ASP A 186 22.09 -2.51 -23.10
CA ASP A 186 21.93 -1.57 -24.20
C ASP A 186 20.79 -0.55 -23.98
N GLN A 187 19.76 -0.94 -23.23
CA GLN A 187 18.64 -0.05 -22.89
C GLN A 187 18.99 0.96 -21.78
N HIS A 188 20.07 0.74 -21.03
CA HIS A 188 20.32 1.52 -19.82
C HIS A 188 20.68 2.97 -20.09
N ILE A 189 21.49 3.23 -21.13
CA ILE A 189 21.86 4.60 -21.52
C ILE A 189 20.64 5.40 -22.01
N PRO A 190 19.77 4.88 -22.91
CA PRO A 190 18.51 5.54 -23.26
C PRO A 190 17.63 5.85 -22.03
N ASN A 191 17.48 4.91 -21.10
CA ASN A 191 16.65 5.08 -19.90
C ASN A 191 17.20 6.16 -18.97
N LEU A 192 18.53 6.19 -18.77
CA LEU A 192 19.19 7.26 -18.04
C LEU A 192 19.04 8.61 -18.73
N SER A 193 19.18 8.65 -20.05
CA SER A 193 19.01 9.89 -20.84
C SER A 193 17.61 10.49 -20.64
N ALA A 194 16.55 9.67 -20.75
CA ALA A 194 15.18 10.12 -20.51
C ALA A 194 14.99 10.72 -19.11
N MET A 195 15.56 10.08 -18.08
CA MET A 195 15.52 10.56 -16.71
C MET A 195 16.31 11.87 -16.52
N PHE A 196 17.52 11.98 -17.09
CA PHE A 196 18.34 13.20 -17.00
C PHE A 196 17.71 14.40 -17.74
N ILE A 197 16.99 14.16 -18.84
CA ILE A 197 16.22 15.21 -19.54
C ILE A 197 15.19 15.82 -18.60
N ILE A 198 14.42 14.99 -17.88
CA ILE A 198 13.43 15.43 -16.90
C ILE A 198 14.12 16.19 -15.75
N LEU A 199 15.19 15.64 -15.17
CA LEU A 199 15.95 16.33 -14.11
C LEU A 199 16.43 17.72 -14.56
N LYS A 200 16.94 17.85 -15.78
CA LYS A 200 17.43 19.11 -16.35
C LYS A 200 16.29 20.09 -16.59
N GLN A 201 15.16 19.62 -17.11
CA GLN A 201 13.96 20.42 -17.36
C GLN A 201 13.44 21.05 -16.06
N TYR A 202 13.32 20.26 -15.00
CA TYR A 202 12.77 20.71 -13.71
C TYR A 202 13.84 21.24 -12.74
N LYS A 203 15.11 21.30 -13.18
CA LYS A 203 16.29 21.76 -12.40
C LYS A 203 16.50 21.01 -11.09
N MET A 204 16.03 19.77 -10.99
CA MET A 204 16.23 18.90 -9.84
C MET A 204 17.69 18.42 -9.80
N ARG A 205 18.31 18.44 -8.61
CA ARG A 205 19.74 18.14 -8.42
C ARG A 205 19.94 16.81 -7.70
N LEU A 206 20.91 16.04 -8.19
CA LEU A 206 21.37 14.80 -7.56
C LEU A 206 22.67 15.02 -6.80
N ASN A 207 22.93 14.16 -5.81
CA ASN A 207 24.20 14.13 -5.09
C ASN A 207 25.18 13.16 -5.77
N PRO A 208 26.20 13.65 -6.50
CA PRO A 208 27.09 12.78 -7.28
C PRO A 208 27.86 11.78 -6.41
N THR A 209 28.18 12.14 -5.16
CA THR A 209 28.94 11.26 -4.23
C THR A 209 28.13 10.08 -3.70
N LYS A 210 26.81 10.13 -3.84
CA LYS A 210 25.90 9.07 -3.38
C LYS A 210 25.16 8.37 -4.51
N CYS A 211 25.28 8.87 -5.74
CA CYS A 211 24.71 8.20 -6.91
C CYS A 211 25.65 7.09 -7.37
N ALA A 212 25.09 5.98 -7.83
CA ALA A 212 25.80 4.88 -8.46
C ALA A 212 25.10 4.57 -9.79
N PHE A 213 25.86 4.53 -10.89
CA PHE A 213 25.30 4.37 -12.23
C PHE A 213 25.79 3.09 -12.89
N GLY A 214 24.89 2.38 -13.59
CA GLY A 214 25.22 1.20 -14.40
C GLY A 214 25.82 0.05 -13.61
N VAL A 215 25.36 -0.18 -12.38
CA VAL A 215 25.83 -1.26 -11.53
C VAL A 215 24.95 -2.51 -11.70
N ALA A 216 25.55 -3.69 -11.58
CA ALA A 216 24.83 -4.96 -11.66
C ALA A 216 24.04 -5.29 -10.37
N SER A 217 24.42 -4.68 -9.25
CA SER A 217 23.74 -4.80 -7.98
C SER A 217 23.93 -3.56 -7.10
N GLY A 218 23.02 -3.35 -6.14
CA GLY A 218 23.17 -2.29 -5.15
C GLY A 218 22.04 -2.21 -4.14
N LYS A 219 22.19 -1.28 -3.20
CA LYS A 219 21.30 -1.12 -2.05
C LYS A 219 20.11 -0.21 -2.40
N PHE A 220 18.90 -0.69 -2.17
CA PHE A 220 17.66 0.07 -2.35
C PHE A 220 16.65 -0.25 -1.26
N LEU A 221 16.10 0.78 -0.61
CA LEU A 221 15.11 0.66 0.48
C LEU A 221 15.49 -0.32 1.60
N GLY A 222 16.80 -0.50 1.81
CA GLY A 222 17.34 -1.39 2.83
C GLY A 222 17.42 -2.87 2.43
N PHE A 223 17.31 -3.17 1.14
CA PHE A 223 17.53 -4.47 0.50
C PHE A 223 18.70 -4.38 -0.49
N MET A 224 19.37 -5.50 -0.74
CA MET A 224 20.35 -5.62 -1.82
C MET A 224 19.64 -6.20 -3.04
N ILE A 225 19.71 -5.50 -4.16
CA ILE A 225 19.04 -5.91 -5.39
C ILE A 225 20.09 -6.24 -6.43
N SER A 226 19.91 -7.36 -7.12
CA SER A 226 20.76 -7.79 -8.22
C SER A 226 19.94 -8.40 -9.35
N GLN A 227 20.60 -8.71 -10.46
CA GLN A 227 19.99 -9.49 -11.54
C GLN A 227 19.55 -10.89 -11.06
N ARG A 228 20.18 -11.46 -10.03
CA ARG A 228 19.86 -12.80 -9.52
C ARG A 228 18.64 -12.81 -8.60
N GLY A 229 18.25 -11.65 -8.07
CA GLY A 229 17.12 -11.53 -7.15
C GLY A 229 17.35 -10.49 -6.06
N ILE A 230 16.70 -10.73 -4.92
CA ILE A 230 16.68 -9.85 -3.75
C ILE A 230 17.44 -10.54 -2.62
N GLU A 231 18.42 -9.84 -2.08
CA GLU A 231 19.24 -10.26 -0.96
C GLU A 231 18.98 -9.36 0.25
N ALA A 232 19.11 -9.93 1.44
CA ALA A 232 19.09 -9.17 2.67
C ALA A 232 20.32 -8.25 2.74
N ASN A 233 20.15 -7.03 3.29
CA ASN A 233 21.29 -6.13 3.47
C ASN A 233 22.34 -6.76 4.41
N PRO A 234 23.60 -6.96 3.96
CA PRO A 234 24.66 -7.52 4.79
C PRO A 234 24.87 -6.75 6.09
N GLU A 235 24.71 -5.43 6.09
CA GLU A 235 24.82 -4.62 7.31
C GLU A 235 23.75 -5.00 8.34
N LYS A 236 22.52 -5.29 7.89
CA LYS A 236 21.42 -5.69 8.79
C LYS A 236 21.64 -7.10 9.33
N ILE A 237 22.16 -8.01 8.51
CA ILE A 237 22.55 -9.37 8.91
C ILE A 237 23.68 -9.29 9.94
N GLN A 238 24.75 -8.56 9.62
CA GLN A 238 25.90 -8.40 10.51
C GLN A 238 25.48 -7.80 11.86
N ALA A 239 24.54 -6.87 11.85
CA ALA A 239 24.00 -6.29 13.07
C ALA A 239 23.26 -7.30 13.97
N ILE A 240 22.78 -8.43 13.43
CA ILE A 240 22.24 -9.55 14.21
C ILE A 240 23.37 -10.50 14.63
N LEU A 241 24.32 -10.80 13.75
CA LEU A 241 25.47 -11.67 14.04
C LEU A 241 26.33 -11.13 15.19
N ASP A 242 26.62 -9.82 15.17
CA ASP A 242 27.42 -9.11 16.18
C ASP A 242 26.65 -8.84 17.47
N MET A 243 25.33 -9.08 17.49
CA MET A 243 24.51 -8.78 18.65
C MET A 243 24.88 -9.68 19.82
N THR A 244 25.20 -9.09 20.97
CA THR A 244 25.39 -9.83 22.21
C THR A 244 24.06 -10.38 22.72
N ILE A 245 24.13 -11.42 23.56
CA ILE A 245 22.94 -12.05 24.15
C ILE A 245 22.05 -10.96 24.79
N PRO A 246 20.77 -10.83 24.40
CA PRO A 246 19.87 -9.83 24.95
C PRO A 246 19.70 -9.98 26.47
N LYS A 247 20.09 -8.95 27.24
CA LYS A 247 19.96 -8.96 28.71
C LYS A 247 18.83 -8.06 29.20
N THR A 248 18.43 -7.08 28.39
CA THR A 248 17.42 -6.07 28.76
C THR A 248 16.23 -6.07 27.82
N VAL A 249 15.12 -5.44 28.26
CA VAL A 249 13.88 -5.38 27.48
C VAL A 249 14.12 -4.61 26.18
N LYS A 250 15.01 -3.59 26.24
CA LYS A 250 15.44 -2.84 25.08
C LYS A 250 16.23 -3.70 24.10
N ASP A 251 17.04 -4.65 24.58
CA ASP A 251 17.79 -5.56 23.72
C ASP A 251 16.85 -6.54 23.01
N ILE A 252 15.86 -7.10 23.71
CA ILE A 252 14.84 -7.97 23.10
C ILE A 252 14.02 -7.18 22.06
N GLN A 253 13.57 -5.97 22.39
CA GLN A 253 12.86 -5.10 21.45
C GLN A 253 13.72 -4.74 20.22
N SER A 254 15.02 -4.49 20.43
CA SER A 254 15.98 -4.27 19.35
C SER A 254 16.13 -5.52 18.47
N LEU A 255 16.22 -6.71 19.06
CA LEU A 255 16.29 -7.98 18.33
C LEU A 255 15.02 -8.21 17.51
N THR A 256 13.83 -8.11 18.13
CA THR A 256 12.56 -8.26 17.43
C THR A 256 12.41 -7.23 16.30
N GLY A 257 12.85 -5.99 16.50
CA GLY A 257 12.85 -4.96 15.45
C GLY A 257 13.78 -5.28 14.28
N ARG A 258 14.98 -5.81 14.56
CA ARG A 258 15.94 -6.25 13.53
C ARG A 258 15.42 -7.45 12.75
N VAL A 259 14.80 -8.40 13.43
CA VAL A 259 14.18 -9.58 12.80
C VAL A 259 12.93 -9.21 12.00
N ALA A 260 12.12 -8.27 12.47
CA ALA A 260 10.97 -7.72 11.74
C ALA A 260 11.41 -7.10 10.39
N ALA A 261 12.57 -6.45 10.36
CA ALA A 261 13.12 -5.88 9.13
C ALA A 261 13.66 -6.92 8.13
N LEU A 262 13.83 -8.17 8.56
CA LEU A 262 14.35 -9.29 7.77
C LEU A 262 13.36 -10.46 7.64
N THR A 263 12.12 -10.30 8.10
CA THR A 263 11.12 -11.38 8.14
C THR A 263 10.88 -11.99 6.77
N ARG A 264 11.02 -11.18 5.71
CA ARG A 264 10.96 -11.59 4.30
C ARG A 264 11.99 -12.66 3.92
N PHE A 265 13.09 -12.81 4.65
CA PHE A 265 14.15 -13.81 4.40
C PHE A 265 14.16 -14.95 5.43
N ILE A 266 13.24 -14.93 6.40
CA ILE A 266 13.26 -15.86 7.53
C ILE A 266 12.13 -16.87 7.38
N SER A 267 12.49 -18.10 7.03
CA SER A 267 11.56 -19.22 7.09
C SER A 267 11.09 -19.46 8.53
N LYS A 268 9.77 -19.57 8.70
CA LYS A 268 9.10 -19.76 10.01
C LYS A 268 9.50 -18.68 11.02
N ALA A 269 9.58 -17.43 10.59
CA ALA A 269 10.02 -16.31 11.44
C ALA A 269 9.28 -16.23 12.78
N THR A 270 7.98 -16.47 12.77
CA THR A 270 7.14 -16.47 13.98
C THR A 270 7.54 -17.57 14.96
N ASP A 271 7.80 -18.79 14.48
CA ASP A 271 8.24 -19.91 15.32
C ASP A 271 9.62 -19.66 15.90
N ARG A 272 10.57 -19.22 15.07
CA ARG A 272 11.94 -18.89 15.49
C ARG A 272 11.96 -17.74 16.51
N CYS A 273 10.97 -16.85 16.48
CA CYS A 273 10.84 -15.75 17.41
C CYS A 273 9.94 -16.04 18.62
N ALA A 274 9.20 -17.14 18.63
CA ALA A 274 8.27 -17.48 19.70
C ALA A 274 8.94 -17.52 21.09
N PRO A 275 10.16 -18.08 21.25
CA PRO A 275 10.88 -18.03 22.53
C PRO A 275 11.15 -16.59 23.00
N PHE A 276 11.50 -15.68 22.10
CA PHE A 276 11.75 -14.27 22.44
C PHE A 276 10.47 -13.56 22.89
N PHE A 277 9.33 -13.86 22.27
CA PHE A 277 8.03 -13.31 22.69
C PHE A 277 7.58 -13.86 24.05
N LYS A 278 7.88 -15.13 24.36
CA LYS A 278 7.64 -15.70 25.71
C LYS A 278 8.49 -14.99 26.76
N ALA A 279 9.77 -14.74 26.49
CA ALA A 279 10.65 -14.00 27.39
C ALA A 279 10.18 -12.53 27.63
N PHE A 280 9.44 -11.96 26.67
CA PHE A 280 8.86 -10.62 26.76
C PHE A 280 7.55 -10.54 27.58
N LYS A 281 6.80 -11.65 27.74
CA LYS A 281 5.54 -11.69 28.49
C LYS A 281 5.71 -11.67 30.02
N GLY A 282 6.94 -11.67 30.53
CA GLY A 282 7.24 -11.52 31.96
C GLY A 282 7.07 -10.08 32.49
N THR A 283 6.92 -9.93 33.81
CA THR A 283 6.79 -8.63 34.50
C THR A 283 7.98 -7.71 34.16
N LYS A 284 7.72 -6.41 33.91
CA LYS A 284 8.66 -5.35 33.44
C LYS A 284 10.05 -5.25 34.11
N ARG A 285 10.36 -6.01 35.16
CA ARG A 285 11.61 -5.93 35.94
C ARG A 285 12.55 -7.12 35.81
N ASN A 286 12.09 -8.32 35.42
CA ASN A 286 12.98 -9.49 35.28
C ASN A 286 12.69 -10.23 33.97
N ILE A 287 13.61 -10.11 33.00
CA ILE A 287 13.62 -10.96 31.81
C ILE A 287 14.21 -12.30 32.23
N THR A 288 13.46 -13.37 32.02
CA THR A 288 14.00 -14.73 32.16
C THR A 288 14.45 -15.19 30.77
N TRP A 289 15.71 -14.92 30.43
CA TRP A 289 16.33 -15.48 29.23
C TRP A 289 16.55 -16.97 29.46
N THR A 290 15.74 -17.81 28.82
CA THR A 290 15.77 -19.26 29.01
C THR A 290 16.79 -19.92 28.07
N ALA A 291 17.15 -21.17 28.35
CA ALA A 291 17.96 -21.98 27.41
C ALA A 291 17.27 -22.09 26.03
N GLU A 292 15.94 -22.14 25.97
CA GLU A 292 15.16 -22.10 24.73
C GLU A 292 15.41 -20.81 23.93
N CYS A 293 15.56 -19.67 24.60
CA CYS A 293 15.89 -18.40 23.95
C CYS A 293 17.33 -18.38 23.42
N GLU A 294 18.27 -18.95 24.18
CA GLU A 294 19.68 -19.02 23.76
C GLU A 294 19.86 -19.90 22.51
N THR A 295 19.20 -21.07 22.49
CA THR A 295 19.20 -21.96 21.33
C THR A 295 18.55 -21.28 20.12
N ALA A 296 17.35 -20.70 20.29
CA ALA A 296 16.66 -20.02 19.19
C ALA A 296 17.45 -18.82 18.63
N PHE A 297 18.16 -18.09 19.50
CA PHE A 297 19.01 -16.98 19.08
C PHE A 297 20.24 -17.45 18.30
N SER A 298 20.88 -18.54 18.75
CA SER A 298 22.02 -19.16 18.06
C SER A 298 21.62 -19.71 16.69
N GLU A 299 20.49 -20.43 16.60
CA GLU A 299 19.94 -20.95 15.34
C GLU A 299 19.56 -19.82 14.37
N LEU A 300 18.99 -18.72 14.89
CA LEU A 300 18.66 -17.55 14.08
C LEU A 300 19.94 -16.92 13.49
N LYS A 301 21.02 -16.81 14.28
CA LYS A 301 22.31 -16.30 13.79
C LYS A 301 22.91 -17.20 12.72
N GLU A 302 22.93 -18.51 12.94
CA GLU A 302 23.43 -19.45 11.94
C GLU A 302 22.63 -19.38 10.64
N TYR A 303 21.29 -19.34 10.75
CA TYR A 303 20.40 -19.23 9.59
C TYR A 303 20.60 -17.91 8.84
N MET A 304 20.78 -16.79 9.54
CA MET A 304 21.09 -15.49 8.93
C MET A 304 22.48 -15.45 8.29
N GLY A 305 23.44 -16.21 8.82
CA GLY A 305 24.74 -16.41 8.18
C GLY A 305 24.67 -17.13 6.83
N ARG A 306 23.58 -17.89 6.58
CA ARG A 306 23.28 -18.58 5.31
C ARG A 306 22.00 -18.06 4.65
N ALA A 307 21.67 -16.79 4.86
CA ALA A 307 20.39 -16.23 4.43
C ALA A 307 20.10 -16.51 2.94
N PRO A 308 18.89 -16.95 2.58
CA PRO A 308 18.56 -17.35 1.22
C PRO A 308 18.43 -16.13 0.28
N LEU A 309 18.84 -16.32 -0.97
CA LEU A 309 18.53 -15.42 -2.07
C LEU A 309 17.05 -15.60 -2.45
N LEU A 310 16.29 -14.50 -2.49
CA LEU A 310 14.91 -14.52 -2.98
C LEU A 310 14.89 -14.22 -4.48
N SER A 311 14.18 -15.05 -5.24
CA SER A 311 13.96 -14.83 -6.67
C SER A 311 12.69 -14.02 -6.91
N THR A 312 12.64 -13.30 -8.03
CA THR A 312 11.40 -12.67 -8.50
C THR A 312 10.64 -13.59 -9.48
N PRO A 313 9.29 -13.59 -9.41
CA PRO A 313 8.47 -14.34 -10.36
C PRO A 313 8.43 -13.61 -11.71
N GLU A 314 8.58 -14.36 -12.79
CA GLU A 314 8.41 -13.93 -14.18
C GLU A 314 7.04 -14.37 -14.71
N HIS A 315 6.57 -13.68 -15.73
CA HIS A 315 5.31 -14.02 -16.37
C HIS A 315 5.41 -15.39 -17.05
N GLY A 316 4.55 -16.33 -16.65
CA GLY A 316 4.55 -17.71 -17.14
C GLY A 316 5.22 -18.73 -16.21
N ASP A 317 5.84 -18.31 -15.11
CA ASP A 317 6.38 -19.25 -14.12
C ASP A 317 5.30 -20.01 -13.37
N ILE A 318 5.59 -21.28 -13.05
CA ILE A 318 4.82 -22.07 -12.11
C ILE A 318 5.30 -21.74 -10.69
N LEU A 319 4.40 -21.18 -9.89
CA LEU A 319 4.65 -20.87 -8.49
C LEU A 319 4.05 -21.97 -7.61
N VAL A 320 4.85 -22.47 -6.68
CA VAL A 320 4.50 -23.52 -5.74
C VAL A 320 4.49 -22.93 -4.34
N VAL A 321 3.40 -23.09 -3.60
CA VAL A 321 3.32 -22.64 -2.22
C VAL A 321 3.47 -23.83 -1.29
N TYR A 322 4.45 -23.77 -0.40
CA TYR A 322 4.62 -24.71 0.70
C TYR A 322 4.10 -24.11 1.98
N LEU A 323 3.36 -24.91 2.75
CA LEU A 323 2.79 -24.52 4.01
C LEU A 323 3.28 -25.43 5.12
N SER A 324 3.56 -24.83 6.27
CA SER A 324 3.98 -25.54 7.46
C SER A 324 3.20 -24.98 8.62
N VAL A 325 2.52 -25.86 9.35
CA VAL A 325 1.86 -25.51 10.61
C VAL A 325 2.66 -26.10 11.74
N SER A 326 2.98 -25.27 12.74
CA SER A 326 3.62 -25.66 13.99
C SER A 326 2.64 -25.50 15.16
N ALA A 327 3.05 -25.93 16.35
CA ALA A 327 2.30 -25.69 17.58
C ALA A 327 2.18 -24.19 17.96
N SER A 328 2.93 -23.30 17.31
CA SER A 328 3.02 -21.86 17.65
C SER A 328 2.64 -20.92 16.49
N ALA A 329 2.69 -21.36 15.23
CA ALA A 329 2.33 -20.53 14.08
C ALA A 329 2.07 -21.33 12.79
N VAL A 330 1.33 -20.70 11.87
CA VAL A 330 1.20 -21.12 10.46
C VAL A 330 2.24 -20.32 9.64
N SER A 331 3.02 -21.01 8.82
CA SER A 331 4.02 -20.40 7.94
C SER A 331 3.80 -20.85 6.49
N SER A 332 3.96 -19.94 5.53
CA SER A 332 3.94 -20.23 4.10
C SER A 332 5.26 -19.79 3.46
N VAL A 333 5.68 -20.47 2.40
CA VAL A 333 6.71 -20.01 1.47
C VAL A 333 6.22 -20.18 0.03
N LEU A 334 6.34 -19.12 -0.75
CA LEU A 334 6.12 -19.12 -2.20
C LEU A 334 7.46 -19.44 -2.87
N ILE A 335 7.49 -20.43 -3.75
CA ILE A 335 8.68 -20.93 -4.46
C ILE A 335 8.42 -20.89 -5.97
N ARG A 336 9.43 -20.50 -6.75
CA ARG A 336 9.47 -20.62 -8.20
C ARG A 336 10.25 -21.89 -8.57
N SER A 337 9.69 -22.72 -9.44
CA SER A 337 10.39 -23.88 -10.01
C SER A 337 10.92 -23.56 -11.39
N LYS A 338 12.25 -23.59 -11.58
CA LYS A 338 12.92 -23.36 -12.87
C LYS A 338 14.10 -24.31 -13.00
N ASP A 339 14.25 -24.98 -14.14
CA ASP A 339 15.38 -25.89 -14.45
C ASP A 339 15.63 -26.99 -13.38
N ASN A 340 14.56 -27.58 -12.82
CA ASN A 340 14.61 -28.54 -11.69
C ASN A 340 15.23 -28.00 -10.39
N ALA A 341 15.37 -26.68 -10.24
CA ALA A 341 15.79 -26.03 -9.01
C ALA A 341 14.66 -25.18 -8.39
N GLU A 342 14.53 -25.24 -7.07
CA GLU A 342 13.54 -24.50 -6.29
C GLU A 342 14.12 -23.20 -5.75
N HIS A 343 13.49 -22.08 -6.09
CA HIS A 343 13.93 -20.75 -5.66
C HIS A 343 12.84 -20.05 -4.82
N PRO A 344 13.09 -19.73 -3.54
CA PRO A 344 12.10 -19.05 -2.70
C PRO A 344 11.86 -17.61 -3.20
N VAL A 345 10.60 -17.17 -3.11
CA VAL A 345 10.09 -15.86 -3.56
C VAL A 345 9.64 -15.01 -2.38
N HIS A 346 8.88 -15.59 -1.42
CA HIS A 346 8.29 -14.85 -0.28
C HIS A 346 7.84 -15.77 0.89
N TYR A 347 7.81 -15.29 2.15
CA TYR A 347 7.33 -16.02 3.36
C TYR A 347 6.15 -15.28 4.10
N GLY A 348 5.04 -15.94 4.56
CA GLY A 348 3.83 -15.28 5.20
C GLY A 348 2.83 -16.18 6.04
N CYS A 349 1.63 -15.69 6.50
CA CYS A 349 0.59 -16.41 7.32
C CYS A 349 -0.91 -16.21 6.88
N GLY A 350 -1.78 -17.28 6.79
CA GLY A 350 -3.22 -17.23 6.39
C GLY A 350 -4.03 -18.56 6.55
N ALA A 351 -5.31 -18.65 6.09
CA ALA A 351 -6.17 -19.87 6.06
C ALA A 351 -6.88 -20.06 4.70
N GLY A 352 -7.15 -21.28 4.25
CA GLY A 352 -7.66 -21.58 2.90
C GLY A 352 -8.85 -22.53 2.88
N LEU A 353 -9.72 -22.38 1.88
CA LEU A 353 -11.01 -23.07 1.75
C LEU A 353 -11.24 -23.50 0.31
N VAL A 354 -11.72 -24.73 0.12
CA VAL A 354 -12.15 -25.26 -1.19
C VAL A 354 -13.58 -25.76 -1.09
N LEU A 355 -14.43 -25.35 -2.03
CA LEU A 355 -15.80 -25.87 -2.20
C LEU A 355 -15.89 -26.58 -3.55
N VAL A 356 -16.30 -27.85 -3.56
CA VAL A 356 -16.42 -28.65 -4.79
C VAL A 356 -17.90 -28.93 -5.07
N SER A 357 -18.37 -28.58 -6.27
CA SER A 357 -19.73 -28.88 -6.71
C SER A 357 -19.90 -30.35 -7.14
N PRO A 358 -21.14 -30.87 -7.25
CA PRO A 358 -21.39 -32.22 -7.77
C PRO A 358 -20.81 -32.49 -9.16
N ASP A 359 -20.69 -31.45 -10.00
CA ASP A 359 -20.10 -31.49 -11.34
C ASP A 359 -18.56 -31.40 -11.32
N LYS A 360 -17.93 -31.53 -10.14
CA LYS A 360 -16.48 -31.45 -9.89
C LYS A 360 -15.85 -30.09 -10.19
N VAL A 361 -16.64 -29.02 -10.14
CA VAL A 361 -16.11 -27.65 -10.22
C VAL A 361 -15.64 -27.23 -8.83
N ALA A 362 -14.34 -26.94 -8.70
CA ALA A 362 -13.75 -26.44 -7.46
C ALA A 362 -13.76 -24.90 -7.42
N LEU A 363 -14.21 -24.35 -6.29
CA LEU A 363 -14.15 -22.93 -5.95
C LEU A 363 -13.18 -22.74 -4.79
N GLU A 364 -12.19 -21.89 -5.02
CA GLU A 364 -11.00 -21.76 -4.19
C GLU A 364 -10.97 -20.39 -3.49
N TYR A 365 -10.80 -20.37 -2.16
CA TYR A 365 -10.83 -19.15 -1.34
C TYR A 365 -9.68 -19.07 -0.32
N ALA A 366 -9.13 -17.86 -0.17
CA ALA A 366 -8.05 -17.53 0.78
C ALA A 366 -8.53 -16.48 1.79
N LEU A 367 -8.35 -16.74 3.09
CA LEU A 367 -8.83 -15.90 4.18
C LEU A 367 -7.65 -15.35 5.01
N ARG A 368 -7.71 -14.05 5.31
CA ARG A 368 -6.81 -13.39 6.26
C ARG A 368 -7.57 -12.98 7.51
N PHE A 369 -7.02 -13.35 8.67
CA PHE A 369 -7.53 -12.87 9.95
C PHE A 369 -6.94 -11.50 10.30
N ASN A 370 -7.80 -10.58 10.73
CA ASN A 370 -7.42 -9.24 11.20
C ASN A 370 -7.10 -9.21 12.72
N PHE A 371 -7.07 -10.37 13.36
CA PHE A 371 -6.76 -10.56 14.77
C PHE A 371 -5.77 -11.72 14.93
N GLN A 372 -5.05 -11.77 16.07
CA GLN A 372 -4.28 -12.95 16.42
C GLN A 372 -5.25 -14.06 16.81
N ALA A 373 -5.53 -14.97 15.88
CA ALA A 373 -6.30 -16.18 16.13
C ALA A 373 -5.37 -17.30 16.62
N SER A 374 -5.82 -18.04 17.63
CA SER A 374 -5.23 -19.35 17.92
C SER A 374 -5.50 -20.33 16.77
N ASN A 375 -4.73 -21.41 16.67
CA ASN A 375 -4.96 -22.42 15.63
C ASN A 375 -6.42 -22.90 15.62
N ASN A 376 -7.00 -23.16 16.78
CA ASN A 376 -8.38 -23.62 16.90
C ASN A 376 -9.41 -22.56 16.43
N GLU A 377 -9.16 -21.28 16.68
CA GLU A 377 -10.01 -20.18 16.21
C GLU A 377 -9.91 -19.99 14.70
N ALA A 378 -8.71 -20.13 14.14
CA ALA A 378 -8.49 -20.07 12.70
C ALA A 378 -9.23 -21.20 11.95
N GLU A 379 -9.22 -22.42 12.51
CA GLU A 379 -9.96 -23.57 11.97
C GLU A 379 -11.48 -23.37 12.03
N TYR A 380 -11.99 -22.84 13.14
CA TYR A 380 -13.41 -22.53 13.28
C TYR A 380 -13.87 -21.42 12.33
N GLU A 381 -13.05 -20.39 12.12
CA GLU A 381 -13.34 -19.32 11.17
C GLU A 381 -13.34 -19.82 9.72
N ALA A 382 -12.40 -20.72 9.38
CA ALA A 382 -12.39 -21.38 8.07
C ALA A 382 -13.68 -22.20 7.86
N LEU A 383 -14.11 -22.97 8.86
CA LEU A 383 -15.36 -23.73 8.83
C LEU A 383 -16.60 -22.82 8.67
N LEU A 384 -16.71 -21.76 9.48
CA LEU A 384 -17.85 -20.84 9.42
C LEU A 384 -17.93 -20.09 8.08
N ALA A 385 -16.79 -19.70 7.52
CA ALA A 385 -16.73 -19.07 6.21
C ALA A 385 -17.21 -20.03 5.12
N GLY A 386 -16.76 -21.30 5.15
CA GLY A 386 -17.20 -22.33 4.22
C GLY A 386 -18.71 -22.61 4.28
N LEU A 387 -19.27 -22.69 5.50
CA LEU A 387 -20.70 -22.89 5.71
C LEU A 387 -21.56 -21.72 5.19
N ARG A 388 -21.12 -20.48 5.41
CA ARG A 388 -21.84 -19.30 4.93
C ARG A 388 -21.87 -19.25 3.40
N LEU A 389 -20.74 -19.52 2.75
CA LEU A 389 -20.63 -19.55 1.30
C LEU A 389 -21.50 -20.66 0.70
N ALA A 390 -21.49 -21.87 1.26
CA ALA A 390 -22.34 -22.96 0.79
C ALA A 390 -23.84 -22.63 0.90
N LYS A 391 -24.23 -21.91 1.95
CA LYS A 391 -25.61 -21.43 2.12
C LYS A 391 -25.99 -20.36 1.09
N GLU A 392 -25.10 -19.41 0.81
CA GLU A 392 -25.34 -18.38 -0.23
C GLU A 392 -25.42 -18.96 -1.64
N MET A 393 -24.78 -20.12 -1.86
CA MET A 393 -24.89 -20.90 -3.10
C MET A 393 -26.16 -21.77 -3.16
N ASP A 394 -27.08 -21.61 -2.19
CA ASP A 394 -28.33 -22.38 -2.05
C ASP A 394 -28.12 -23.90 -2.02
N ALA A 395 -26.96 -24.34 -1.48
CA ALA A 395 -26.67 -25.76 -1.34
C ALA A 395 -27.64 -26.39 -0.32
N ARG A 396 -28.32 -27.47 -0.72
CA ARG A 396 -29.25 -28.20 0.16
C ARG A 396 -28.55 -29.24 1.04
N GLN A 397 -27.40 -29.73 0.59
CA GLN A 397 -26.60 -30.74 1.29
C GLN A 397 -25.13 -30.36 1.26
N ILE A 398 -24.40 -30.64 2.34
CA ILE A 398 -22.98 -30.30 2.45
C ILE A 398 -22.16 -31.41 3.10
N GLN A 399 -21.02 -31.73 2.50
CA GLN A 399 -20.00 -32.61 3.08
C GLN A 399 -18.76 -31.77 3.38
N ILE A 400 -18.28 -31.84 4.62
CA ILE A 400 -17.21 -31.01 5.14
C ILE A 400 -16.05 -31.93 5.51
N PHE A 401 -14.88 -31.60 4.99
CA PHE A 401 -13.65 -32.32 5.27
C PHE A 401 -12.69 -31.35 5.95
N SER A 402 -12.23 -31.70 7.15
CA SER A 402 -11.29 -30.88 7.92
C SER A 402 -10.20 -31.79 8.50
N ASP A 403 -8.97 -31.29 8.53
CA ASP A 403 -7.85 -31.95 9.20
C ASP A 403 -7.78 -31.62 10.70
N SER A 404 -8.62 -30.69 11.17
CA SER A 404 -8.73 -30.33 12.59
C SER A 404 -9.59 -31.33 13.37
N GLN A 405 -8.93 -32.23 14.11
CA GLN A 405 -9.59 -33.18 15.01
C GLN A 405 -10.54 -32.51 15.99
N LEU A 406 -10.14 -31.38 16.56
CA LEU A 406 -10.91 -30.69 17.59
C LEU A 406 -12.26 -30.20 17.05
N VAL A 407 -12.24 -29.52 15.90
CA VAL A 407 -13.44 -28.93 15.29
C VAL A 407 -14.42 -30.02 14.88
N VAL A 408 -13.93 -31.10 14.24
CA VAL A 408 -14.77 -32.23 13.80
C VAL A 408 -15.47 -32.88 15.00
N HIS A 409 -14.73 -33.21 16.06
CA HIS A 409 -15.30 -33.91 17.23
C HIS A 409 -16.21 -33.01 18.07
N GLN A 410 -15.97 -31.69 18.13
CA GLN A 410 -16.88 -30.77 18.82
C GLN A 410 -18.20 -30.57 18.05
N VAL A 411 -18.14 -30.50 16.73
CA VAL A 411 -19.33 -30.39 15.87
C VAL A 411 -20.15 -31.68 15.92
N ASN A 412 -19.50 -32.86 15.88
CA ASN A 412 -20.14 -34.17 16.03
C ASN A 412 -20.64 -34.48 17.46
N GLN A 413 -20.42 -33.58 18.42
CA GLN A 413 -20.81 -33.69 19.83
C GLN A 413 -20.03 -34.71 20.67
N ASP A 414 -18.92 -35.23 20.13
CA ASP A 414 -18.03 -36.13 20.85
C ASP A 414 -17.24 -35.38 21.94
N PHE A 415 -16.88 -34.10 21.69
CA PHE A 415 -16.12 -33.25 22.60
C PHE A 415 -16.91 -32.02 23.08
N THR A 416 -16.67 -31.61 24.33
CA THR A 416 -17.26 -30.39 24.92
C THR A 416 -16.35 -29.17 24.73
N ALA A 417 -16.92 -28.04 24.31
CA ALA A 417 -16.21 -26.76 24.29
C ALA A 417 -16.14 -26.20 25.72
N LYS A 418 -14.92 -25.90 26.21
CA LYS A 418 -14.68 -25.45 27.59
C LYS A 418 -14.61 -23.93 27.72
N ASP A 419 -14.13 -23.24 26.70
CA ASP A 419 -13.95 -21.79 26.70
C ASP A 419 -15.16 -21.05 26.11
N ALA A 420 -15.51 -19.90 26.69
CA ALA A 420 -16.65 -19.10 26.24
C ALA A 420 -16.59 -18.70 24.75
N SER A 421 -15.38 -18.44 24.23
CA SER A 421 -15.13 -18.17 22.81
C SER A 421 -15.46 -19.40 21.94
N MET A 422 -14.93 -20.57 22.29
CA MET A 422 -15.14 -21.82 21.54
C MET A 422 -16.59 -22.29 21.58
N THR A 423 -17.27 -22.07 22.72
CA THR A 423 -18.71 -22.34 22.85
C THR A 423 -19.52 -21.46 21.89
N ALA A 424 -19.16 -20.18 21.74
CA ALA A 424 -19.82 -19.28 20.80
C ALA A 424 -19.60 -19.70 19.33
N TYR A 425 -18.36 -20.07 18.96
CA TYR A 425 -18.04 -20.61 17.63
C TYR A 425 -18.80 -21.89 17.32
N LEU A 426 -18.82 -22.84 18.25
CA LEU A 426 -19.55 -24.10 18.10
C LEU A 426 -21.06 -23.87 17.96
N GLN A 427 -21.64 -22.95 18.73
CA GLN A 427 -23.05 -22.59 18.63
C GLN A 427 -23.38 -21.98 17.26
N HIS A 428 -22.53 -21.10 16.74
CA HIS A 428 -22.69 -20.50 15.41
C HIS A 428 -22.54 -21.53 14.29
N ALA A 429 -21.57 -22.43 14.38
CA ALA A 429 -21.38 -23.50 13.40
C ALA A 429 -22.60 -24.42 13.35
N ARG A 430 -23.12 -24.84 14.51
CA ARG A 430 -24.35 -25.65 14.61
C ARG A 430 -25.58 -24.94 14.04
N HIS A 431 -25.73 -23.65 14.32
CA HIS A 431 -26.84 -22.86 13.77
C HIS A 431 -26.82 -22.83 12.23
N LEU A 432 -25.64 -22.66 11.64
CA LEU A 432 -25.48 -22.68 10.18
C LEU A 432 -25.69 -24.08 9.60
N LEU A 433 -25.15 -25.13 10.24
CA LEU A 433 -25.35 -26.52 9.81
C LEU A 433 -26.83 -26.93 9.81
N ALA A 434 -27.61 -26.43 10.77
CA ALA A 434 -29.06 -26.68 10.85
C ALA A 434 -29.86 -26.08 9.68
N THR A 435 -29.26 -25.19 8.89
CA THR A 435 -29.93 -24.61 7.70
C THR A 435 -29.84 -25.49 6.46
N PHE A 436 -29.02 -26.55 6.49
CA PHE A 436 -28.90 -27.53 5.41
C PHE A 436 -29.80 -28.74 5.68
N GLN A 437 -30.40 -29.32 4.61
CA GLN A 437 -31.27 -30.49 4.73
C GLN A 437 -30.49 -31.75 5.14
N ALA A 438 -29.22 -31.85 4.73
CA ALA A 438 -28.29 -32.87 5.21
C ALA A 438 -26.86 -32.32 5.29
N HIS A 439 -26.14 -32.64 6.35
CA HIS A 439 -24.74 -32.26 6.51
C HIS A 439 -23.92 -33.41 7.12
N SER A 440 -22.64 -33.49 6.75
CA SER A 440 -21.69 -34.39 7.42
C SER A 440 -20.34 -33.72 7.52
N ILE A 441 -19.69 -33.81 8.68
CA ILE A 441 -18.30 -33.39 8.86
C ILE A 441 -17.43 -34.61 9.14
N LYS A 442 -16.35 -34.75 8.38
CA LYS A 442 -15.41 -35.86 8.48
C LYS A 442 -14.00 -35.33 8.68
N GLN A 443 -13.28 -36.01 9.56
CA GLN A 443 -11.85 -35.76 9.70
C GLN A 443 -11.12 -36.41 8.54
N VAL A 444 -10.23 -35.67 7.88
CA VAL A 444 -9.33 -36.20 6.84
C VAL A 444 -7.87 -36.07 7.27
N PRO A 445 -7.00 -37.00 6.85
CA PRO A 445 -5.56 -36.82 7.01
C PRO A 445 -5.11 -35.55 6.27
N ARG A 446 -4.17 -34.82 6.86
CA ARG A 446 -3.65 -33.57 6.29
C ARG A 446 -3.09 -33.72 4.87
N SER A 447 -2.59 -34.92 4.52
CA SER A 447 -2.15 -35.25 3.15
C SER A 447 -3.26 -35.12 2.11
N GLU A 448 -4.52 -35.33 2.51
CA GLU A 448 -5.70 -35.24 1.64
C GLU A 448 -6.33 -33.83 1.62
N ASN A 449 -5.89 -32.92 2.51
CA ASN A 449 -6.34 -31.52 2.58
C ASN A 449 -5.34 -30.51 1.95
N SER A 450 -4.37 -31.01 1.19
CA SER A 450 -3.25 -30.24 0.63
C SER A 450 -3.67 -29.05 -0.27
N HIS A 451 -4.84 -29.15 -0.89
CA HIS A 451 -5.39 -28.13 -1.78
C HIS A 451 -6.00 -26.92 -1.04
N ALA A 452 -6.73 -27.16 0.06
CA ALA A 452 -7.24 -26.08 0.91
C ALA A 452 -6.11 -25.41 1.68
N ASP A 453 -5.10 -26.18 2.10
CA ASP A 453 -3.85 -25.65 2.61
C ASP A 453 -3.26 -24.67 1.57
N ALA A 454 -3.02 -25.10 0.33
CA ALA A 454 -2.40 -24.27 -0.71
C ALA A 454 -3.08 -22.89 -0.92
N LEU A 455 -4.40 -22.78 -0.67
CA LEU A 455 -5.14 -21.52 -0.81
C LEU A 455 -4.99 -20.56 0.36
N ALA A 456 -4.54 -21.01 1.53
CA ALA A 456 -4.21 -20.17 2.67
C ALA A 456 -3.11 -19.14 2.41
N SER A 457 -2.60 -19.08 1.19
CA SER A 457 -1.35 -18.44 0.78
C SER A 457 -1.48 -17.33 -0.29
N LEU A 458 -2.70 -16.91 -0.68
CA LEU A 458 -2.95 -15.85 -1.67
C LEU A 458 -3.05 -14.42 -1.04
N PRO A 459 -2.85 -13.31 -1.80
CA PRO A 459 -2.77 -11.94 -1.27
C PRO A 459 -4.12 -11.35 -0.80
N TYR A 460 -4.05 -10.52 0.24
CA TYR A 460 -5.12 -10.37 1.24
C TYR A 460 -6.08 -9.16 1.12
N LEU A 461 -7.39 -9.38 1.32
CA LEU A 461 -8.46 -8.37 1.45
C LEU A 461 -8.75 -8.03 2.93
N ARG A 462 -9.12 -6.77 3.24
CA ARG A 462 -9.53 -6.31 4.59
C ARG A 462 -11.01 -6.64 4.83
N CYS A 463 -11.28 -7.50 5.81
CA CYS A 463 -12.65 -7.80 6.25
C CYS A 463 -13.29 -6.58 6.96
N LEU A 464 -14.51 -6.18 6.57
CA LEU A 464 -15.28 -5.05 7.14
C LEU A 464 -16.48 -5.56 7.97
N THR A 465 -16.91 -4.77 8.95
CA THR A 465 -18.17 -5.06 9.67
C THR A 465 -19.39 -4.75 8.79
N PRO A 466 -20.60 -5.27 9.09
CA PRO A 466 -21.79 -4.93 8.30
C PRO A 466 -22.04 -3.42 8.21
N GLU A 467 -21.80 -2.67 9.28
CA GLU A 467 -21.96 -1.20 9.31
C GLU A 467 -20.94 -0.49 8.41
N GLU A 468 -19.67 -0.91 8.46
CA GLU A 468 -18.60 -0.41 7.58
C GLU A 468 -18.83 -0.83 6.12
N GLY A 469 -19.32 -2.04 5.87
CA GLY A 469 -19.65 -2.57 4.56
C GLY A 469 -20.78 -1.80 3.90
N HIS A 470 -21.84 -1.46 4.65
CA HIS A 470 -22.91 -0.60 4.17
C HIS A 470 -22.43 0.79 3.79
N TYR A 471 -21.51 1.37 4.59
CA TYR A 471 -20.88 2.64 4.24
C TYR A 471 -20.06 2.53 2.95
N VAL A 472 -19.23 1.50 2.81
CA VAL A 472 -18.41 1.28 1.61
C VAL A 472 -19.27 1.02 0.37
N LEU A 473 -20.34 0.23 0.47
CA LEU A 473 -21.29 0.04 -0.64
C LEU A 473 -21.96 1.35 -1.02
N ARG A 474 -22.39 2.15 -0.04
CA ARG A 474 -23.01 3.46 -0.29
C ARG A 474 -22.04 4.42 -0.97
N GLU A 475 -20.79 4.50 -0.51
CA GLU A 475 -19.78 5.36 -1.12
C GLU A 475 -19.41 4.91 -2.54
N ILE A 476 -19.28 3.60 -2.80
CA ILE A 476 -18.99 3.09 -4.15
C ILE A 476 -20.21 3.21 -5.08
N HIS A 477 -21.43 3.10 -4.56
CA HIS A 477 -22.67 3.10 -5.36
C HIS A 477 -23.24 4.51 -5.59
N GLU A 478 -23.28 5.35 -4.55
CA GLU A 478 -23.95 6.67 -4.49
C GLU A 478 -23.02 7.82 -4.10
N GLY A 479 -21.76 7.56 -3.76
CA GLY A 479 -20.79 8.60 -3.42
C GLY A 479 -20.48 9.53 -4.59
N ILE A 480 -19.55 10.46 -4.39
CA ILE A 480 -19.22 11.52 -5.37
C ILE A 480 -18.78 10.94 -6.73
N CYS A 481 -18.20 9.74 -6.74
CA CYS A 481 -17.81 8.97 -7.94
C CYS A 481 -18.67 7.70 -8.15
N GLY A 482 -19.80 7.59 -7.46
CA GLY A 482 -20.74 6.49 -7.58
C GLY A 482 -21.46 6.52 -8.92
N ASN A 483 -21.60 5.36 -9.55
CA ASN A 483 -22.20 5.23 -10.89
C ASN A 483 -23.40 4.28 -10.90
N HIS A 484 -24.04 4.05 -9.74
CA HIS A 484 -25.18 3.14 -9.63
C HIS A 484 -24.93 1.74 -10.22
N SER A 485 -23.71 1.21 -10.05
CA SER A 485 -23.34 -0.13 -10.55
C SER A 485 -24.24 -1.22 -9.99
N GLY A 486 -24.66 -2.16 -10.85
CA GLY A 486 -25.38 -3.37 -10.43
C GLY A 486 -24.60 -4.22 -9.41
N ALA A 487 -25.32 -5.07 -8.68
CA ALA A 487 -24.85 -5.77 -7.49
C ALA A 487 -23.48 -6.46 -7.65
N ARG A 488 -23.29 -7.20 -8.74
CA ARG A 488 -22.05 -7.93 -9.03
C ARG A 488 -20.85 -6.99 -9.24
N SER A 489 -21.05 -5.92 -10.00
CA SER A 489 -20.01 -4.90 -10.27
C SER A 489 -19.68 -4.10 -9.02
N LEU A 490 -20.67 -3.82 -8.17
CA LEU A 490 -20.50 -3.13 -6.89
C LEU A 490 -19.65 -3.97 -5.93
N ALA A 491 -19.96 -5.27 -5.78
CA ALA A 491 -19.17 -6.19 -4.97
C ALA A 491 -17.73 -6.36 -5.49
N HIS A 492 -17.55 -6.50 -6.80
CA HIS A 492 -16.21 -6.55 -7.41
C HIS A 492 -15.40 -5.28 -7.20
N LYS A 493 -16.03 -4.10 -7.20
CA LYS A 493 -15.33 -2.84 -6.90
C LYS A 493 -14.87 -2.78 -5.44
N ALA A 494 -15.68 -3.25 -4.49
CA ALA A 494 -15.28 -3.37 -3.09
C ALA A 494 -14.07 -4.30 -2.92
N ILE A 495 -14.09 -5.47 -3.60
CA ILE A 495 -12.97 -6.43 -3.63
C ILE A 495 -11.70 -5.82 -4.24
N ARG A 496 -11.80 -5.13 -5.38
CA ARG A 496 -10.66 -4.45 -6.02
C ARG A 496 -10.05 -3.35 -5.17
N GLN A 497 -10.85 -2.68 -4.34
CA GLN A 497 -10.37 -1.70 -3.37
C GLN A 497 -9.76 -2.34 -2.11
N GLY A 498 -9.70 -3.67 -2.07
CA GLY A 498 -9.08 -4.42 -0.99
C GLY A 498 -10.01 -4.65 0.20
N TYR A 499 -11.33 -4.59 0.02
CA TYR A 499 -12.33 -4.81 1.07
C TYR A 499 -13.15 -6.09 0.81
N PHE A 500 -13.51 -6.79 1.88
CA PHE A 500 -14.34 -7.99 1.85
C PHE A 500 -15.24 -8.05 3.08
N TRP A 501 -16.38 -8.72 3.02
CA TRP A 501 -17.12 -9.19 4.20
C TRP A 501 -18.06 -10.31 3.77
N PRO A 502 -18.48 -11.20 4.70
CA PRO A 502 -19.18 -12.43 4.34
C PRO A 502 -20.45 -12.24 3.52
N SER A 503 -21.21 -11.17 3.79
CA SER A 503 -22.45 -10.84 3.08
C SER A 503 -22.24 -9.81 1.95
N LEU A 504 -21.03 -9.59 1.45
CA LEU A 504 -20.76 -8.54 0.47
C LEU A 504 -21.67 -8.61 -0.77
N HIS A 505 -21.85 -9.80 -1.32
CA HIS A 505 -22.66 -9.99 -2.52
C HIS A 505 -24.16 -9.83 -2.23
N THR A 506 -24.63 -10.40 -1.12
CA THR A 506 -26.02 -10.30 -0.65
C THR A 506 -26.38 -8.88 -0.25
N ASP A 507 -25.50 -8.17 0.45
CA ASP A 507 -25.66 -6.76 0.82
C ASP A 507 -25.60 -5.85 -0.40
N ALA A 508 -24.68 -6.08 -1.35
CA ALA A 508 -24.65 -5.32 -2.61
C ALA A 508 -25.93 -5.53 -3.43
N GLN A 509 -26.49 -6.73 -3.44
CA GLN A 509 -27.77 -7.04 -4.09
C GLN A 509 -28.94 -6.37 -3.38
N ALA A 510 -29.04 -6.50 -2.06
CA ALA A 510 -30.08 -5.84 -1.27
C ALA A 510 -30.00 -4.31 -1.37
N PHE A 511 -28.78 -3.76 -1.40
CA PHE A 511 -28.54 -2.32 -1.53
C PHE A 511 -29.00 -1.80 -2.90
N THR A 512 -28.64 -2.49 -3.98
CA THR A 512 -29.06 -2.12 -5.35
C THR A 512 -30.56 -2.30 -5.59
N GLN A 513 -31.19 -3.31 -4.96
CA GLN A 513 -32.65 -3.51 -4.99
C GLN A 513 -33.42 -2.44 -4.21
N LYS A 514 -32.86 -1.91 -3.12
CA LYS A 514 -33.47 -0.82 -2.33
C LYS A 514 -33.20 0.58 -2.90
N CYS A 515 -32.25 0.73 -3.80
CA CYS A 515 -31.89 2.02 -4.38
C CYS A 515 -32.96 2.49 -5.38
N ASP A 516 -33.68 3.56 -5.03
CA ASP A 516 -34.78 4.13 -5.84
C ASP A 516 -34.33 4.50 -7.27
N LYS A 517 -33.14 5.07 -7.42
CA LYS A 517 -32.58 5.41 -8.75
C LYS A 517 -32.34 4.16 -9.59
N CYS A 518 -31.75 3.11 -9.02
CA CYS A 518 -31.54 1.85 -9.73
C CYS A 518 -32.85 1.19 -10.14
N GLN A 519 -33.89 1.25 -9.31
CA GLN A 519 -35.19 0.64 -9.63
C GLN A 519 -35.97 1.43 -10.70
N ARG A 520 -35.88 2.76 -10.69
CA ARG A 520 -36.55 3.61 -11.71
C ARG A 520 -35.87 3.58 -13.07
N PHE A 521 -34.55 3.40 -13.10
CA PHE A 521 -33.74 3.43 -14.34
C PHE A 521 -33.20 2.05 -14.75
N ALA A 522 -33.67 0.96 -14.12
CA ALA A 522 -33.32 -0.39 -14.54
C ALA A 522 -33.85 -0.65 -15.95
N ASN A 523 -32.95 -0.91 -16.90
CA ASN A 523 -33.32 -1.46 -18.21
C ASN A 523 -33.85 -2.88 -18.00
N ILE A 524 -35.15 -3.03 -17.76
CA ILE A 524 -35.85 -4.30 -17.94
C ILE A 524 -36.01 -4.46 -19.46
N PRO A 525 -35.24 -5.33 -20.12
CA PRO A 525 -35.38 -5.52 -21.56
C PRO A 525 -36.69 -6.27 -21.80
N GLN A 526 -37.69 -5.57 -22.32
CA GLN A 526 -38.90 -6.20 -22.87
C GLN A 526 -38.66 -6.78 -24.28
N LEU A 527 -37.41 -6.75 -24.75
CA LEU A 527 -37.01 -7.13 -26.11
C LEU A 527 -35.96 -8.25 -26.08
N PRO A 528 -35.99 -9.19 -27.05
CA PRO A 528 -35.08 -10.31 -27.13
C PRO A 528 -33.62 -9.87 -27.32
N ALA A 529 -32.69 -10.68 -26.82
CA ALA A 529 -31.26 -10.41 -26.91
C ALA A 529 -30.78 -10.42 -28.37
N GLU A 530 -30.33 -9.27 -28.88
CA GLU A 530 -29.61 -9.18 -30.16
C GLU A 530 -28.10 -9.36 -29.95
N PRO A 531 -27.40 -9.98 -30.92
CA PRO A 531 -25.95 -10.16 -30.86
C PRO A 531 -25.21 -8.81 -30.85
N LEU A 532 -24.27 -8.66 -29.91
CA LEU A 532 -23.41 -7.49 -29.79
C LEU A 532 -22.70 -7.19 -31.11
N THR A 533 -23.06 -6.07 -31.74
CA THR A 533 -22.41 -5.61 -32.96
C THR A 533 -21.14 -4.86 -32.56
N ALA A 534 -19.98 -5.37 -32.95
CA ALA A 534 -18.71 -4.66 -32.73
C ALA A 534 -18.71 -3.38 -33.55
N MET A 535 -18.72 -2.21 -32.89
CA MET A 535 -18.54 -0.93 -33.57
C MET A 535 -17.08 -0.77 -33.96
N VAL A 536 -16.80 -0.72 -35.26
CA VAL A 536 -15.47 -0.42 -35.80
C VAL A 536 -15.50 1.02 -36.32
N SER A 537 -14.76 1.93 -35.68
CA SER A 537 -14.56 3.28 -36.22
C SER A 537 -13.38 3.24 -37.19
N PRO A 538 -13.57 3.48 -38.50
CA PRO A 538 -12.55 3.21 -39.50
C PRO A 538 -11.47 4.31 -39.64
N TRP A 539 -11.73 5.54 -39.18
CA TRP A 539 -10.76 6.65 -39.21
C TRP A 539 -11.04 7.72 -38.13
N PRO A 540 -10.06 8.59 -37.79
CA PRO A 540 -10.24 9.70 -36.85
C PRO A 540 -11.49 10.54 -37.13
N PHE A 541 -12.27 10.84 -36.09
CA PHE A 541 -13.46 11.68 -36.13
C PHE A 541 -14.64 11.13 -36.95
N ALA A 542 -14.60 9.85 -37.36
CA ALA A 542 -15.69 9.19 -38.05
C ALA A 542 -16.91 8.94 -37.15
N GLN A 543 -16.66 8.68 -35.86
CA GLN A 543 -17.71 8.32 -34.92
C GLN A 543 -17.39 8.83 -33.51
N TRP A 544 -18.35 9.53 -32.92
CA TRP A 544 -18.23 10.12 -31.59
C TRP A 544 -19.26 9.48 -30.64
N GLY A 545 -18.82 9.19 -29.42
CA GLY A 545 -19.71 8.89 -28.30
C GLY A 545 -19.99 10.16 -27.52
N LEU A 546 -21.26 10.52 -27.35
CA LEU A 546 -21.67 11.67 -26.55
C LEU A 546 -22.29 11.20 -25.24
N ASP A 547 -21.97 11.88 -24.15
CA ASP A 547 -22.51 11.61 -22.83
C ASP A 547 -22.75 12.91 -22.05
N LEU A 548 -23.64 12.85 -21.06
CA LEU A 548 -23.97 13.95 -20.16
C LEU A 548 -23.64 13.56 -18.72
N ILE A 549 -22.80 14.37 -18.08
CA ILE A 549 -22.34 14.16 -16.72
C ILE A 549 -23.03 15.16 -15.79
N GLY A 550 -23.68 14.67 -14.73
CA GLY A 550 -24.20 15.49 -13.65
C GLY A 550 -25.53 14.99 -13.06
N PRO A 551 -26.10 15.72 -12.08
CA PRO A 551 -25.65 17.02 -11.59
C PRO A 551 -24.41 16.93 -10.67
N MET A 552 -23.45 17.84 -10.86
CA MET A 552 -22.25 18.06 -10.06
C MET A 552 -22.44 19.27 -9.11
N PRO A 553 -21.58 19.45 -8.08
CA PRO A 553 -21.61 20.64 -7.24
C PRO A 553 -21.52 21.93 -8.08
N GLU A 554 -22.33 22.93 -7.73
CA GLU A 554 -22.48 24.15 -8.55
C GLU A 554 -21.16 24.93 -8.65
N GLY A 555 -20.69 25.11 -9.89
CA GLY A 555 -19.55 25.95 -10.22
C GLY A 555 -19.93 27.41 -10.48
N LYS A 556 -18.92 28.24 -10.80
CA LYS A 556 -19.15 29.63 -11.22
C LYS A 556 -20.09 29.67 -12.43
N GLY A 557 -21.17 30.45 -12.35
CA GLY A 557 -22.18 30.57 -13.41
C GLY A 557 -23.32 29.54 -13.33
N GLN A 558 -23.55 28.93 -12.15
CA GLN A 558 -24.60 27.93 -11.93
C GLN A 558 -24.47 26.69 -12.83
N VAL A 559 -23.26 26.43 -13.35
CA VAL A 559 -22.96 25.22 -14.13
C VAL A 559 -22.96 24.01 -13.20
N LYS A 560 -23.75 23.00 -13.56
CA LYS A 560 -23.93 21.78 -12.76
C LYS A 560 -23.97 20.51 -13.61
N TYR A 561 -23.90 20.63 -14.93
CA TYR A 561 -23.76 19.51 -15.85
C TYR A 561 -22.52 19.71 -16.71
N ALA A 562 -22.03 18.65 -17.33
CA ALA A 562 -21.05 18.72 -18.39
C ALA A 562 -21.49 17.81 -19.54
N VAL A 563 -21.43 18.30 -20.77
CA VAL A 563 -21.53 17.45 -21.96
C VAL A 563 -20.13 17.02 -22.35
N VAL A 564 -19.96 15.74 -22.69
CA VAL A 564 -18.68 15.18 -23.12
C VAL A 564 -18.89 14.45 -24.45
N ALA A 565 -18.01 14.67 -25.41
CA ALA A 565 -17.94 13.92 -26.65
C ALA A 565 -16.56 13.30 -26.79
N VAL A 566 -16.49 12.00 -27.11
CA VAL A 566 -15.23 11.28 -27.32
C VAL A 566 -15.22 10.63 -28.69
N ASP A 567 -14.22 10.93 -29.51
CA ASP A 567 -13.97 10.23 -30.76
C ASP A 567 -13.51 8.79 -30.48
N TYR A 568 -14.20 7.81 -31.06
CA TYR A 568 -13.91 6.41 -30.75
C TYR A 568 -12.57 5.92 -31.28
N PHE A 569 -12.01 6.55 -32.32
CA PHE A 569 -10.73 6.15 -32.91
C PHE A 569 -9.54 6.76 -32.14
N THR A 570 -9.45 8.09 -32.09
CA THR A 570 -8.34 8.82 -31.49
C THR A 570 -8.39 8.92 -29.97
N LYS A 571 -9.58 8.64 -29.38
CA LYS A 571 -9.88 8.92 -27.97
C LYS A 571 -9.80 10.41 -27.62
N TRP A 572 -9.87 11.29 -28.62
CA TRP A 572 -9.97 12.74 -28.43
C TRP A 572 -11.27 13.07 -27.71
N ALA A 573 -11.21 13.89 -26.66
CA ALA A 573 -12.37 14.23 -25.83
C ALA A 573 -12.60 15.74 -25.83
N GLU A 574 -13.85 16.13 -26.11
CA GLU A 574 -14.36 17.49 -25.95
C GLU A 574 -15.33 17.53 -24.78
N ALA A 575 -15.28 18.59 -23.97
CA ALA A 575 -16.19 18.73 -22.83
C ALA A 575 -16.56 20.19 -22.58
N GLU A 576 -17.85 20.44 -22.30
CA GLU A 576 -18.36 21.78 -21.98
C GLU A 576 -19.26 21.74 -20.74
N ALA A 577 -19.06 22.70 -19.83
CA ALA A 577 -19.88 22.84 -18.63
C ALA A 577 -21.19 23.57 -18.93
N LEU A 578 -22.31 22.97 -18.52
CA LEU A 578 -23.67 23.45 -18.77
C LEU A 578 -24.40 23.77 -17.46
N ALA A 579 -25.10 24.91 -17.44
CA ALA A 579 -26.04 25.24 -16.36
C ALA A 579 -27.35 24.45 -16.46
N THR A 580 -27.81 24.20 -17.69
CA THR A 580 -29.03 23.45 -18.00
C THR A 580 -28.81 22.52 -19.18
N ILE A 581 -29.46 21.35 -19.16
CA ILE A 581 -29.43 20.34 -20.21
C ILE A 581 -30.60 20.56 -21.18
N THR A 582 -30.47 21.53 -22.09
CA THR A 582 -31.46 21.78 -23.15
C THR A 582 -30.94 21.32 -24.50
N ALA A 583 -31.84 20.90 -25.39
CA ALA A 583 -31.48 20.45 -26.75
C ALA A 583 -30.65 21.51 -27.50
N ALA A 584 -31.05 22.79 -27.44
CA ALA A 584 -30.33 23.89 -28.07
C ALA A 584 -28.87 24.04 -27.59
N ARG A 585 -28.58 23.73 -26.32
CA ARG A 585 -27.20 23.79 -25.80
C ARG A 585 -26.37 22.60 -26.26
N ILE A 586 -26.95 21.41 -26.33
CA ILE A 586 -26.27 20.22 -26.86
C ILE A 586 -25.99 20.40 -28.35
N GLU A 587 -26.94 20.93 -29.12
CA GLU A 587 -26.73 21.29 -30.53
C GLU A 587 -25.59 22.31 -30.68
N SER A 588 -25.60 23.38 -29.88
CA SER A 588 -24.51 24.37 -29.90
C SER A 588 -23.15 23.75 -29.61
N PHE A 589 -23.06 22.85 -28.62
CA PHE A 589 -21.83 22.14 -28.29
C PHE A 589 -21.34 21.27 -29.47
N VAL A 590 -22.25 20.51 -30.11
CA VAL A 590 -21.92 19.67 -31.27
C VAL A 590 -21.41 20.54 -32.42
N TRP A 591 -22.11 21.62 -32.75
CA TRP A 591 -21.74 22.49 -33.87
C TRP A 591 -20.44 23.28 -33.65
N GLN A 592 -20.11 23.60 -32.40
CA GLN A 592 -18.90 24.36 -32.06
C GLN A 592 -17.66 23.48 -31.91
N ASN A 593 -17.82 22.31 -31.29
CA ASN A 593 -16.69 21.51 -30.80
C ASN A 593 -16.47 20.20 -31.56
N ILE A 594 -17.49 19.66 -32.25
CA ILE A 594 -17.33 18.41 -33.04
C ILE A 594 -16.97 18.78 -34.49
N PRO A 595 -15.73 18.49 -34.95
CA PRO A 595 -15.34 18.73 -36.33
C PRO A 595 -16.10 17.79 -37.28
N ILE A 596 -17.10 18.32 -37.96
CA ILE A 596 -17.81 17.59 -39.01
C ILE A 596 -16.95 17.64 -40.28
N LEU A 597 -16.26 16.54 -40.58
CA LEU A 597 -15.64 16.31 -41.89
C LEU A 597 -16.73 16.00 -42.92
N SER A 598 -17.45 17.02 -43.40
CA SER A 598 -18.29 16.91 -44.60
C SER A 598 -17.62 17.62 -45.78
N PRO A 599 -17.52 16.98 -46.97
CA PRO A 599 -17.05 17.62 -48.20
C PRO A 599 -18.02 18.66 -48.78
N MET A 600 -19.17 18.93 -48.16
CA MET A 600 -20.19 19.84 -48.69
C MET A 600 -20.74 20.81 -47.65
N ALA A 601 -20.55 22.09 -47.99
CA ALA A 601 -21.38 23.27 -47.67
C ALA A 601 -21.62 23.63 -46.19
N ARG A 602 -20.81 24.58 -45.71
CA ARG A 602 -21.27 25.59 -44.75
C ARG A 602 -22.28 26.51 -45.46
N SER A 603 -23.57 26.24 -45.30
CA SER A 603 -24.62 27.25 -45.49
C SER A 603 -25.58 27.17 -44.30
N LYS A 604 -25.48 28.17 -43.42
CA LYS A 604 -26.43 28.43 -42.32
C LYS A 604 -27.82 28.75 -42.89
N PRO A 605 -28.90 28.38 -42.19
CA PRO A 605 -30.01 29.28 -41.93
C PRO A 605 -29.67 30.21 -40.76
#